data_AF-A0A924R6K2-F1
#
_entry.id   AF-A0A924R6K2-F1
#
_cell.length_a   1.000
_cell.length_b   1.000
_cell.length_c   1.000
_cell.angle_alpha   90.00
_cell.angle_beta   90.00
_cell.angle_gamma   90.00
#
_symmetry.space_group_name_H-M   'P 1'
#
loop_
_entity.id
_entity.type
_entity.pdbx_description
1 polymer ?
#
loop_
_entity_poly.entity_id
_entity_poly.type
_entity_poly.pdbx_seq_one_letter_code
_entity_poly.pdbx_strand_id
1 'polypeptide(L)' 'MNTTTLHLPKTIYEVWENLPEGTSCQLINNNLVMSPVPLDVHQFILNEINIELLLYPRKKI' A
#
# COMPACT_ATOMS: atom_id res chain seq x y z
N MET A 1 26.24 1.81 27.96
CA MET A 1 25.25 0.77 27.57
C MET A 1 23.96 1.50 27.29
N ASN A 2 23.62 1.69 26.03
CA ASN A 2 22.49 2.52 25.65
C ASN A 2 21.26 1.62 25.66
N THR A 3 20.41 1.76 26.67
CA THR A 3 19.14 1.03 26.77
C THR A 3 18.19 1.59 25.72
N THR A 4 18.28 1.10 24.49
CA THR A 4 17.26 1.34 23.47
C THR A 4 15.96 0.79 24.05
N THR A 5 15.09 1.67 24.55
CA THR A 5 13.73 1.32 24.91
C THR A 5 13.06 0.81 23.64
N LEU A 6 12.90 -0.50 23.53
CA LEU A 6 12.14 -1.14 22.46
C LEU A 6 10.72 -0.55 22.48
N HIS A 7 10.43 0.34 21.55
CA HIS A 7 9.09 0.86 21.36
C HIS A 7 8.24 -0.25 20.74
N LEU A 8 7.62 -1.05 21.60
CA LEU A 8 6.69 -2.08 21.17
C LEU A 8 5.43 -1.39 20.64
N PRO A 9 4.95 -1.75 19.43
CA PRO A 9 3.73 -1.19 18.89
C PRO A 9 2.54 -1.57 19.78
N LYS A 10 1.73 -0.57 20.12
CA LYS A 10 0.57 -0.69 21.02
C LYS A 10 -0.73 -0.95 20.27
N THR A 11 -0.76 -0.59 18.99
CA THR A 11 -1.93 -0.72 18.12
C THR A 11 -1.56 -1.47 16.84
N ILE A 12 -2.55 -2.12 16.22
CA ILE A 12 -2.34 -2.76 14.92
C ILE A 12 -1.98 -1.75 13.82
N TYR A 13 -2.39 -0.49 13.98
CA TYR A 13 -1.99 0.61 13.11
C TYR A 13 -0.47 0.88 13.21
N GLU A 14 0.07 0.95 14.43
CA GLU A 14 1.52 1.05 14.62
C GLU A 14 2.25 -0.18 14.09
N VAL A 15 1.66 -1.38 14.18
CA VAL A 15 2.24 -2.57 13.53
C VAL A 15 2.29 -2.39 12.01
N TRP A 16 1.20 -1.91 11.40
CA TRP A 16 1.10 -1.66 9.96
C TRP A 16 2.14 -0.63 9.47
N GLU A 17 2.29 0.49 10.17
CA GLU A 17 3.29 1.54 9.87
C GLU A 17 4.74 1.05 10.04
N ASN A 18 4.99 0.11 10.96
CA ASN A 18 6.31 -0.44 11.21
C ASN A 18 6.64 -1.66 10.31
N LEU A 19 5.78 -2.01 9.35
CA LEU A 19 6.10 -3.07 8.39
C LEU A 19 7.32 -2.65 7.53
N PRO A 20 8.15 -3.61 7.10
CA PRO A 20 9.27 -3.31 6.21
C PRO A 20 8.82 -2.61 4.93
N GLU A 21 9.63 -1.68 4.42
CA GLU A 21 9.39 -1.04 3.13
C GLU A 21 9.21 -2.09 2.03
N GLY A 22 8.25 -1.84 1.13
CA GLY A 22 7.88 -2.79 0.07
C GLY A 22 6.88 -3.87 0.49
N THR A 23 6.50 -3.94 1.77
CA THR A 23 5.43 -4.84 2.22
C THR A 23 4.08 -4.34 1.70
N SER A 24 3.54 -5.00 0.69
CA SER A 24 2.19 -4.69 0.18
C SER A 24 1.14 -5.28 1.11
N CYS A 25 0.69 -4.47 2.07
CA CYS A 25 -0.31 -4.84 3.05
C CYS A 25 -1.27 -3.67 3.29
N GLN A 26 -2.55 -3.99 3.50
CA GLN A 26 -3.59 -3.03 3.84
C GLN A 26 -4.08 -3.30 5.27
N LEU A 27 -4.41 -2.25 6.00
CA LEU A 27 -5.10 -2.35 7.28
C LEU A 27 -6.61 -2.17 7.04
N ILE A 28 -7.37 -3.26 7.10
CA ILE A 28 -8.81 -3.27 6.84
C ILE A 28 -9.52 -3.86 8.06
N ASN A 29 -10.40 -3.08 8.69
CA ASN A 29 -11.14 -3.50 9.90
C ASN A 29 -10.22 -4.09 10.99
N ASN A 30 -9.13 -3.39 11.29
CA ASN A 30 -8.10 -3.81 12.26
C ASN A 30 -7.39 -5.14 11.92
N ASN A 31 -7.49 -5.62 10.67
CA ASN A 31 -6.77 -6.78 10.18
C ASN A 31 -5.74 -6.38 9.13
N LEU A 32 -4.56 -6.99 9.21
CA LEU A 32 -3.54 -6.88 8.18
C LEU A 32 -3.88 -7.85 7.05
N VAL A 33 -4.20 -7.31 5.88
CA VAL A 33 -4.52 -8.06 4.67
C VAL A 33 -3.37 -7.87 3.68
N MET A 34 -2.64 -8.94 3.41
CA MET A 34 -1.56 -8.93 2.42
C MET A 34 -2.15 -8.86 1.02
N SER A 35 -1.64 -7.93 0.21
CA SER A 35 -2.02 -7.85 -1.20
C SER A 35 -1.41 -9.05 -1.94
N PRO A 36 -2.17 -9.75 -2.79
CA PRO A 36 -1.59 -10.74 -3.67
C PRO A 36 -0.67 -10.07 -4.69
N VAL A 37 0.31 -10.83 -5.20
CA VAL A 37 1.12 -10.38 -6.34
C VAL A 37 0.20 -10.24 -7.56
N PRO A 38 0.20 -9.10 -8.26
CA PRO A 38 -0.67 -8.90 -9.41
C PRO A 38 -0.25 -9.80 -10.58
N LEU A 39 -1.24 -10.31 -11.31
CA LEU A 39 -1.02 -11.00 -12.58
C LEU A 39 -0.76 -10.00 -13.71
N ASP A 40 -0.16 -10.45 -14.80
CA ASP A 40 0.11 -9.62 -15.98
C ASP A 40 -1.17 -8.94 -16.52
N VAL A 41 -2.29 -9.67 -16.52
CA VAL A 41 -3.60 -9.16 -16.93
C VAL A 41 -4.07 -8.02 -16.02
N HIS A 42 -3.84 -8.13 -14.71
CA HIS A 42 -4.19 -7.07 -13.76
C HIS A 42 -3.39 -5.80 -14.08
N GLN A 43 -2.09 -5.92 -14.35
CA GLN A 43 -1.24 -4.77 -14.66
C GLN A 43 -1.56 -4.15 -16.03
N PHE A 44 -1.92 -4.96 -17.01
CA PHE A 44 -2.38 -4.47 -18.31
C PHE A 44 -3.62 -3.58 -18.14
N ILE A 45 -4.65 -4.06 -17.44
CA ILE A 45 -5.89 -3.31 -17.21
C ILE A 45 -5.62 -2.04 -16.38
N LEU A 46 -4.78 -2.14 -15.34
CA LEU A 46 -4.43 -1.00 -14.50
C LEU A 46 -3.76 0.12 -15.31
N ASN A 47 -2.88 -0.23 -16.25
CA ASN A 47 -2.21 0.74 -17.11
C ASN A 47 -3.20 1.47 -18.04
N GLU A 48 -4.17 0.76 -18.63
CA GLU A 48 -5.21 1.37 -19.45
C GLU A 48 -6.03 2.39 -18.64
N ILE A 49 -6.45 2.02 -17.42
CA ILE A 49 -7.17 2.92 -16.51
C ILE A 49 -6.34 4.15 -16.18
N ASN A 50 -5.04 3.97 -15.86
CA ASN A 50 -4.14 5.06 -15.54
C ASN A 50 -3.96 6.04 -16.72
N ILE A 51 -3.86 5.52 -17.95
CA ILE A 51 -3.74 6.35 -19.16
C ILE A 51 -5.02 7.17 -19.37
N GLU A 52 -6.20 6.56 -19.26
CA GLU A 52 -7.47 7.27 -19.43
C GLU A 52 -7.66 8.35 -18.36
N LEU A 53 -7.37 8.04 -17.09
CA LEU A 53 -7.41 9.02 -16.00
C LEU A 53 -6.44 10.18 -16.23
N LEU A 54 -5.27 9.92 -16.81
CA LEU A 54 -4.28 10.96 -17.11
C LEU A 54 -4.73 11.87 -18.28
N LEU A 55 -5.35 11.28 -19.30
CA LEU A 55 -5.76 12.00 -20.51
C LEU A 55 -7.08 12.77 -20.34
N TYR A 56 -8.02 12.26 -19.53
CA TYR A 56 -9.32 12.88 -19.30
C TYR A 56 -9.27 14.38 -18.89
N PRO A 57 -8.51 14.78 -17.85
CA PRO A 57 -8.45 16.19 -17.45
C PRO A 57 -7.74 17.07 -18.49
N ARG A 58 -6.85 16.51 -19.31
CA ARG A 58 -6.11 17.25 -20.36
C ARG A 58 -6.97 17.58 -21.59
N LYS A 59 -8.09 16.88 -21.80
CA LYS A 59 -9.03 17.16 -22.90
C LYS A 59 -9.96 18.35 -22.63
N LYS A 60 -10.05 18.83 -21.38
CA LYS A 60 -10.92 19.93 -20.95
C LYS A 60 -10.19 21.27 -20.72
N ILE A 61 -8.89 21.33 -21.03
CA ILE A 61 -8.09 22.56 -21.06
C ILE A 61 -7.89 22.98 -22.51
#